data_AF-W1PAR1-F1
#
_entry.id   AF-W1PAR1-F1
#
_cell.length_a   1.000
_cell.length_b   1.000
_cell.length_c   1.000
_cell.angle_alpha   90.00
_cell.angle_beta   90.00
_cell.angle_gamma   90.00
#
_symmetry.space_group_name_H-M   'P 1'
#
loop_
_entity.id
_entity.type
_entity.pdbx_description
1 polymer ?
#
loop_
_entity_poly.entity_id
_entity_poly.type
_entity_poly.pdbx_seq_one_letter_code
_entity_poly.pdbx_strand_id
1 'polypeptide(L)'
;MTRVDRTVVEGLFSDGNIQVLVSIATLAWGVNLPVHTVIIKGTQIYNPEKWAWTELSPLDVNQMLGRAGRPQYDTYGEGIILTGHSELQYYLSLMNEQLPIESQFMSKLADQLNAEIVLGTVQNARDACTWLGYTYLYIRMIWNPVLYGLTADAIENDKTLE
;
A
#
# COMPACT_ATOMS: atom_id res chain seq x y z
N MET A 1 17.83 4.85 20.52
CA MET A 1 16.73 5.15 21.46
C MET A 1 16.29 3.85 22.09
N THR A 2 16.32 3.76 23.41
CA THR A 2 15.99 2.51 24.11
C THR A 2 14.47 2.32 24.14
N ARG A 3 14.00 1.08 24.32
CA ARG A 3 12.56 0.80 24.42
C ARG A 3 11.91 1.57 25.58
N VAL A 4 12.64 1.72 26.69
CA VAL A 4 12.18 2.45 27.88
C VAL A 4 11.91 3.92 27.53
N ASP A 5 12.83 4.57 26.81
CA ASP A 5 12.64 5.96 26.38
C ASP A 5 11.39 6.12 25.49
N ARG A 6 11.12 5.14 24.61
CA ARG A 6 9.92 5.18 23.74
C ARG A 6 8.64 5.17 24.56
N THR A 7 8.53 4.24 25.50
CA THR A 7 7.34 4.10 26.36
C THR A 7 7.13 5.33 27.25
N VAL A 8 8.20 5.94 27.74
CA VAL A 8 8.11 7.20 28.51
C VAL A 8 7.59 8.33 27.63
N VAL A 9 8.12 8.49 26.42
CA VAL A 9 7.65 9.52 25.47
C VAL A 9 6.20 9.29 25.05
N GLU A 10 5.80 8.03 24.81
CA GLU A 10 4.42 7.66 24.49
C GLU A 10 3.46 8.01 25.65
N GLY A 11 3.85 7.73 26.89
CA GLY A 11 3.08 8.11 28.08
C GLY A 11 2.93 9.63 28.21
N LEU A 12 4.05 10.36 28.14
CA LEU A 12 4.05 11.83 28.22
C LEU A 12 3.24 12.49 27.10
N PHE A 13 3.19 11.88 25.92
CA PHE A 13 2.35 12.37 24.83
C PHE A 13 0.86 12.08 25.08
N SER A 14 0.53 10.87 25.54
CA SER A 14 -0.85 10.48 25.86
C SER A 14 -1.44 11.34 26.98
N ASP A 15 -0.63 11.73 27.96
CA ASP A 15 -1.03 12.60 29.08
C ASP A 15 -1.16 14.09 28.67
N GLY A 16 -0.73 14.44 27.44
CA GLY A 16 -0.81 15.80 26.90
C GLY A 16 0.35 16.72 27.32
N ASN A 17 1.36 16.20 28.02
CA ASN A 17 2.56 16.96 28.41
C ASN A 17 3.42 17.34 27.19
N ILE A 18 3.42 16.50 26.16
CA ILE A 18 4.10 16.76 24.89
C ILE A 18 3.07 17.17 23.84
N GLN A 19 3.24 18.38 23.30
CA GLN A 19 2.33 18.92 22.27
C GLN A 19 2.75 18.54 20.84
N VAL A 20 4.05 18.31 20.61
CA VAL A 20 4.61 17.99 19.30
C VAL A 20 5.52 16.79 19.41
N LEU A 21 5.20 15.73 18.68
CA LEU A 21 6.01 14.52 18.57
C LEU A 21 6.47 14.33 17.12
N VAL A 22 7.78 14.23 16.93
CA VAL A 22 8.38 13.91 15.62
C VAL A 22 8.78 12.45 15.62
N SER A 23 8.30 11.70 14.64
CA SER A 23 8.58 10.27 14.51
C SER A 23 8.73 9.85 13.05
N ILE A 24 9.30 8.66 12.85
CA ILE A 24 9.35 7.95 11.58
C ILE A 24 8.10 7.06 11.39
N ALA A 25 7.87 6.60 10.17
CA ALA A 25 6.69 5.83 9.75
C ALA A 25 6.42 4.56 10.60
N THR A 26 7.46 3.95 11.19
CA THR A 26 7.30 2.74 12.01
C THR A 26 6.41 2.94 13.25
N LEU A 27 6.26 4.17 13.75
CA LEU A 27 5.36 4.44 14.88
C LEU A 27 3.90 4.22 14.50
N ALA A 28 3.51 4.59 13.27
CA ALA A 28 2.13 4.44 12.80
C ALA A 28 1.70 2.97 12.72
N TRP A 29 2.66 2.06 12.53
CA TRP A 29 2.45 0.61 12.54
C TRP A 29 2.54 0.00 13.94
N GLY A 30 3.48 0.45 14.76
CA GLY A 30 3.86 -0.24 15.99
C GLY A 30 3.05 0.13 17.23
N VAL A 31 2.44 1.32 17.27
CA VAL A 31 1.78 1.83 18.49
C VAL A 31 0.45 2.49 18.13
N ASN A 32 -0.57 2.24 18.96
CA ASN A 32 -1.87 2.89 18.83
C ASN A 32 -1.89 4.21 19.63
N LEU A 33 -1.26 5.24 19.08
CA LEU A 33 -1.24 6.59 19.65
C LEU A 33 -2.02 7.54 18.72
N PRO A 34 -3.33 7.72 18.93
CA PRO A 34 -4.10 8.66 18.12
C PRO A 34 -3.74 10.10 18.51
N VAL A 35 -3.68 10.98 17.51
CA VAL A 35 -3.30 12.40 17.68
C VAL A 35 -4.31 13.29 16.96
N HIS A 36 -4.54 14.51 17.44
CA HIS A 36 -5.50 15.41 16.77
C HIS A 36 -5.06 15.74 15.32
N THR A 37 -3.79 16.14 15.16
CA THR A 37 -3.23 16.55 13.86
C THR A 37 -2.00 15.72 13.52
N VAL A 38 -1.97 15.13 12.33
CA VAL A 38 -0.81 14.43 11.74
C VAL A 38 -0.23 15.28 10.63
N ILE A 39 1.09 15.46 10.62
CA ILE A 39 1.81 16.16 9.55
C ILE A 39 2.83 15.20 8.94
N ILE A 40 2.64 14.86 7.66
CA ILE A 40 3.62 14.11 6.86
C ILE A 40 4.53 15.12 6.18
N LYS A 41 5.73 15.30 6.75
CA LYS A 41 6.74 16.21 6.21
C LYS A 41 7.59 15.51 5.14
N GLY A 42 7.25 15.73 3.88
CA GLY A 42 7.95 15.14 2.76
C GLY A 42 7.50 13.70 2.53
N THR A 43 7.29 13.34 1.27
CA THR A 43 6.79 12.03 0.89
C THR A 43 7.85 11.15 0.23
N GLN A 44 9.10 11.59 0.23
CA GLN A 44 10.21 10.87 -0.38
C GLN A 44 10.96 10.03 0.64
N ILE A 45 11.14 8.75 0.30
CA ILE A 45 11.97 7.81 1.04
C ILE A 45 13.07 7.28 0.13
N TYR A 46 14.23 6.99 0.72
CA TYR A 46 15.31 6.36 -0.03
C TYR A 46 15.05 4.86 -0.11
N ASN A 47 14.97 4.31 -1.33
CA ASN A 47 14.84 2.88 -1.56
C ASN A 47 16.21 2.28 -1.93
N PRO A 48 16.83 1.47 -1.04
CA PRO A 48 18.13 0.85 -1.31
C PRO A 48 18.12 -0.14 -2.47
N GLU A 49 16.99 -0.82 -2.73
CA GLU A 49 16.89 -1.81 -3.81
C GLU A 49 16.93 -1.15 -5.19
N LYS A 50 16.32 0.04 -5.29
CA LYS A 50 16.26 0.83 -6.53
C LYS A 50 17.36 1.87 -6.64
N TRP A 51 18.19 2.03 -5.60
CA TRP A 51 19.25 3.04 -5.51
C TRP A 51 18.77 4.47 -5.79
N ALA A 52 17.51 4.76 -5.47
CA ALA A 52 16.84 6.01 -5.83
C ALA A 52 15.89 6.47 -4.73
N TRP A 53 15.56 7.77 -4.74
CA TRP A 53 14.47 8.31 -3.96
C TRP A 53 13.15 7.91 -4.61
N THR A 54 12.25 7.34 -3.81
CA THR A 54 10.93 6.92 -4.24
C THR A 54 9.88 7.53 -3.33
N GLU A 55 8.68 7.70 -3.85
CA GLU A 55 7.55 8.16 -3.05
C GLU A 55 7.13 7.10 -2.01
N LEU A 56 6.47 7.57 -0.96
CA LEU A 56 5.95 6.76 0.13
C LEU A 56 4.84 5.82 -0.39
N SER A 57 4.78 4.62 0.17
CA SER A 57 3.69 3.69 -0.15
C SER A 57 2.33 4.28 0.25
N PRO A 58 1.28 4.11 -0.58
CA PRO A 58 -0.09 4.42 -0.20
C PRO A 58 -0.50 3.89 1.17
N LEU A 59 -0.02 2.69 1.50
CA LEU A 59 -0.33 2.03 2.75
C LEU A 59 0.28 2.78 3.95
N ASP A 60 1.52 3.24 3.82
CA ASP A 60 2.19 4.00 4.89
C ASP A 60 1.52 5.36 5.10
N VAL A 61 1.14 6.03 4.00
CA VAL A 61 0.41 7.31 4.07
C VAL A 61 -0.93 7.12 4.76
N ASN A 62 -1.72 6.13 4.35
CA ASN A 62 -3.01 5.83 4.98
C ASN A 62 -2.85 5.42 6.44
N GLN A 63 -1.82 4.64 6.76
CA GLN A 63 -1.56 4.22 8.14
C GLN A 63 -1.16 5.40 9.04
N MET A 64 -0.38 6.36 8.51
CA MET A 64 -0.03 7.59 9.24
C MET A 64 -1.23 8.51 9.43
N LEU A 65 -2.00 8.76 8.36
CA LEU A 65 -3.19 9.62 8.43
C LEU A 65 -4.33 8.99 9.24
N GLY A 66 -4.42 7.66 9.27
CA GLY A 66 -5.34 6.93 10.14
C GLY A 66 -5.07 7.12 11.64
N ARG A 67 -3.95 7.75 12.03
CA ARG A 67 -3.69 8.19 13.41
C ARG A 67 -4.26 9.58 13.71
N ALA A 68 -4.71 10.33 12.71
CA ALA A 68 -5.34 11.63 12.90
C ALA A 68 -6.76 11.46 13.45
N GLY A 69 -7.07 12.23 14.48
CA GLY A 69 -8.32 12.18 15.25
C GLY A 69 -8.24 11.20 16.42
N ARG A 70 -8.48 11.70 17.64
CA ARG A 70 -8.64 10.86 18.83
C ARG A 70 -10.09 10.47 19.00
N PRO A 71 -10.44 9.17 18.92
CA PRO A 71 -11.77 8.71 19.24
C PRO A 71 -12.17 9.21 20.63
N GLN A 72 -13.39 9.73 20.79
CA GLN A 72 -13.97 10.26 22.04
C GLN A 72 -13.49 11.65 22.49
N TYR A 73 -12.30 12.12 22.09
CA TYR A 73 -11.78 13.43 22.52
C TYR A 73 -11.98 14.52 21.48
N ASP A 74 -11.80 14.19 20.20
CA ASP A 74 -11.83 15.16 19.11
C ASP A 74 -13.08 14.96 18.24
N THR A 75 -13.65 16.06 17.73
CA THR A 75 -14.80 16.02 16.81
C THR A 75 -14.38 15.75 15.37
N TYR A 76 -13.17 16.13 15.00
CA TYR A 76 -12.52 15.85 13.73
C TYR A 76 -11.02 15.68 13.95
N GLY A 77 -10.35 15.02 13.01
CA GLY A 77 -8.89 14.93 12.94
C GLY A 77 -8.38 15.69 11.73
N GLU A 78 -7.16 16.20 11.81
CA GLU A 78 -6.51 16.89 10.70
C GLU A 78 -5.30 16.12 10.18
N GLY A 79 -5.25 15.88 8.88
CA GLY A 79 -4.12 15.27 8.20
C GLY A 79 -3.51 16.23 7.19
N ILE A 80 -2.24 16.58 7.36
CA ILE A 80 -1.52 17.50 6.47
C ILE A 80 -0.40 16.73 5.78
N ILE A 81 -0.41 16.73 4.44
CA ILE A 81 0.66 16.14 3.63
C ILE A 81 1.44 17.26 2.96
N LEU A 82 2.76 17.29 3.19
CA LEU A 82 3.68 18.19 2.51
C LEU A 82 4.43 17.39 1.44
N THR A 83 4.12 17.62 0.18
CA THR A 83 4.71 16.91 -0.97
C THR A 83 5.09 17.88 -2.09
N GLY A 84 5.80 17.38 -3.11
CA GLY A 84 6.09 18.11 -4.33
C GLY A 84 4.81 18.34 -5.16
N HIS A 85 4.76 19.44 -5.92
CA HIS A 85 3.57 19.79 -6.70
C HIS A 85 3.18 18.72 -7.73
N SER A 86 4.15 17.99 -8.29
CA SER A 86 3.90 16.91 -9.26
C SER A 86 3.07 15.77 -8.68
N GLU A 87 3.30 15.43 -7.41
CA GLU A 87 2.67 14.27 -6.74
C GLU A 87 1.37 14.63 -6.01
N LEU A 88 1.00 15.91 -5.97
CA LEU A 88 -0.22 16.37 -5.29
C LEU A 88 -1.45 15.59 -5.79
N GLN A 89 -1.58 15.43 -7.10
CA GLN A 89 -2.73 14.74 -7.70
C GLN A 89 -2.76 13.26 -7.31
N TYR A 90 -1.61 12.61 -7.19
CA TYR A 90 -1.51 11.22 -6.75
C TYR A 90 -2.07 11.04 -5.33
N TYR A 91 -1.63 11.88 -4.38
CA TYR A 91 -2.12 11.79 -3.00
C TYR A 91 -3.59 12.22 -2.86
N LEU A 92 -4.06 13.17 -3.66
CA LEU A 92 -5.48 13.53 -3.70
C LEU A 92 -6.34 12.37 -4.23
N SER A 93 -5.91 11.69 -5.28
CA SER A 93 -6.60 10.50 -5.78
C SER A 93 -6.57 9.34 -4.79
N LEU A 94 -5.48 9.22 -4.02
CA LEU A 94 -5.37 8.21 -2.97
C LEU A 94 -6.39 8.44 -1.85
N MET A 95 -6.53 9.68 -1.37
CA MET A 95 -7.45 10.02 -0.28
C MET A 95 -8.92 9.94 -0.67
N ASN A 96 -9.24 10.17 -1.94
CA ASN A 96 -10.62 10.15 -2.44
C ASN A 96 -11.05 8.77 -2.97
N GLU A 97 -10.32 7.71 -2.64
CA GLU A 97 -10.59 6.32 -3.11
C GLU A 97 -10.64 6.19 -4.65
N GLN A 98 -9.96 7.07 -5.38
CA GLN A 98 -9.97 7.09 -6.84
C GLN A 98 -8.89 6.22 -7.47
N LEU A 99 -8.00 5.64 -6.66
CA LEU A 99 -6.91 4.79 -7.12
C LEU A 99 -7.39 3.33 -7.22
N PRO A 100 -7.60 2.78 -8.43
CA PRO A 100 -7.96 1.39 -8.58
C PRO A 100 -6.80 0.49 -8.08
N ILE A 101 -7.15 -0.56 -7.34
CA ILE A 101 -6.18 -1.58 -6.94
C ILE A 101 -5.91 -2.47 -8.14
N GLU A 102 -4.65 -2.52 -8.57
CA GLU A 102 -4.20 -3.30 -9.71
C GLU A 102 -3.22 -4.39 -9.31
N SER A 103 -3.18 -5.46 -10.10
CA SER A 103 -2.32 -6.61 -9.82
C SER A 103 -0.87 -6.34 -10.24
N GLN A 104 0.06 -6.50 -9.30
CA GLN A 104 1.51 -6.47 -9.57
C GLN A 104 2.10 -7.87 -9.84
N PHE A 105 1.23 -8.88 -9.98
CA PHE A 105 1.61 -10.30 -10.05
C PHE A 105 2.47 -10.66 -11.27
N MET A 106 2.33 -9.93 -12.39
CA MET A 106 3.08 -10.21 -13.62
C MET A 106 4.59 -10.23 -13.41
N SER A 107 5.12 -9.34 -12.57
CA SER A 107 6.56 -9.25 -12.28
C SER A 107 7.11 -10.43 -11.48
N LYS A 108 6.24 -11.14 -10.74
CA LYS A 108 6.59 -12.26 -9.85
C LYS A 108 6.00 -13.59 -10.29
N LEU A 109 5.43 -13.63 -11.49
CA LEU A 109 4.74 -14.81 -12.03
C LEU A 109 5.67 -16.02 -12.11
N ALA A 110 6.90 -15.84 -12.60
CA ALA A 110 7.85 -16.93 -12.75
C ALA A 110 8.23 -17.56 -11.39
N ASP A 111 8.48 -16.72 -10.38
CA ASP A 111 8.83 -17.17 -9.03
C ASP A 111 7.66 -17.92 -8.36
N GLN A 112 6.45 -17.37 -8.50
CA GLN A 112 5.22 -17.95 -7.93
C GLN A 112 4.86 -19.27 -8.62
N LEU A 113 4.97 -19.33 -9.95
CA LEU A 113 4.72 -20.55 -10.71
C LEU A 113 5.74 -21.64 -10.33
N ASN A 114 7.02 -21.27 -10.19
CA ASN A 114 8.06 -22.20 -9.73
C ASN A 114 7.76 -22.75 -8.32
N ALA A 115 7.24 -21.91 -7.42
CA ALA A 115 6.83 -22.37 -6.08
C ALA A 115 5.72 -23.42 -6.14
N GLU A 116 4.71 -23.24 -6.99
CA GLU A 116 3.62 -24.21 -7.16
C GLU A 116 4.06 -25.51 -7.83
N ILE A 117 5.04 -25.45 -8.75
CA ILE A 117 5.66 -26.64 -9.33
C ILE A 117 6.41 -27.42 -8.24
N VAL A 118 7.16 -26.73 -7.37
CA VAL A 118 7.90 -27.36 -6.26
C VAL A 118 6.96 -27.95 -5.21
N LEU A 119 5.81 -27.31 -4.94
CA LEU A 119 4.77 -27.83 -4.06
C LEU A 119 4.02 -29.04 -4.66
N GLY A 120 4.13 -29.23 -5.97
CA GLY A 120 3.45 -30.31 -6.70
C GLY A 120 2.00 -30.02 -7.05
N THR A 121 1.52 -28.80 -6.81
CA THR A 121 0.17 -28.33 -7.17
C THR A 121 0.02 -28.22 -8.69
N VAL A 122 1.07 -27.76 -9.38
CA VAL A 122 1.10 -27.56 -10.83
C VAL A 122 2.08 -28.55 -11.43
N GLN A 123 1.58 -29.53 -12.19
CA GLN A 123 2.41 -30.53 -12.86
C GLN A 123 2.47 -30.29 -14.36
N ASN A 124 1.38 -29.76 -14.93
CA ASN A 124 1.23 -29.55 -16.36
C ASN A 124 0.83 -28.09 -16.67
N ALA A 125 1.00 -27.68 -17.94
CA ALA A 125 0.59 -26.35 -18.41
C ALA A 125 -0.91 -26.08 -18.20
N ARG A 126 -1.77 -27.10 -18.33
CA ARG A 126 -3.22 -26.98 -18.08
C ARG A 126 -3.53 -26.67 -16.61
N ASP A 127 -2.78 -27.26 -15.69
CA ASP A 127 -2.91 -26.99 -14.25
C ASP A 127 -2.42 -25.56 -13.94
N ALA A 128 -1.35 -25.12 -14.61
CA ALA A 128 -0.84 -23.75 -14.50
C ALA A 128 -1.87 -22.71 -14.98
N CYS A 129 -2.57 -22.98 -16.09
CA CYS A 129 -3.65 -22.10 -16.57
C CYS A 129 -4.81 -22.03 -15.58
N THR A 130 -5.18 -23.17 -14.98
CA THR A 130 -6.25 -23.24 -13.98
C THR A 130 -5.85 -22.49 -12.70
N TRP A 131 -4.61 -22.64 -12.26
CA TRP A 131 -4.03 -21.89 -11.14
C TRP A 131 -4.04 -20.37 -11.40
N LEU A 132 -3.60 -19.95 -12.59
CA LEU A 132 -3.66 -18.55 -13.01
C LEU A 132 -5.08 -17.98 -12.96
N GLY A 133 -6.09 -18.79 -13.31
CA GLY A 133 -7.51 -18.44 -13.23
C GLY A 133 -7.99 -18.08 -11.82
N TYR A 134 -7.34 -18.59 -10.77
CA TYR A 134 -7.68 -18.25 -9.37
C TYR A 134 -6.97 -16.99 -8.87
N THR A 135 -6.08 -16.38 -9.65
CA THR A 135 -5.31 -15.22 -9.21
C THR A 135 -6.08 -13.91 -9.39
N TYR A 136 -5.73 -12.91 -8.58
CA TYR A 136 -6.26 -11.55 -8.74
C TYR A 136 -5.89 -10.93 -10.10
N LEU A 137 -4.75 -11.33 -10.67
CA LEU A 137 -4.32 -10.88 -12.00
C LEU A 137 -5.37 -11.24 -13.06
N TYR A 138 -5.85 -12.48 -13.07
CA TYR A 138 -6.84 -12.93 -14.04
C TYR A 138 -8.14 -12.12 -13.96
N ILE A 139 -8.65 -11.88 -12.75
CA ILE A 139 -9.86 -11.08 -12.53
C ILE A 139 -9.68 -9.64 -13.06
N ARG A 140 -8.52 -9.02 -12.80
CA ARG A 140 -8.22 -7.66 -13.30
C ARG A 140 -8.02 -7.62 -14.80
N MET A 141 -7.42 -8.64 -15.40
CA MET A 141 -7.27 -8.74 -16.86
C MET A 141 -8.62 -8.82 -17.58
N ILE A 142 -9.62 -9.50 -16.99
CA ILE A 142 -10.98 -9.53 -17.54
C ILE A 142 -11.65 -8.15 -17.43
N TRP A 143 -11.50 -7.48 -16.29
CA TRP A 143 -12.18 -6.22 -16.02
C TRP A 143 -11.55 -5.01 -16.73
N ASN A 144 -10.23 -5.02 -16.94
CA ASN A 144 -9.51 -3.93 -17.60
C ASN A 144 -8.39 -4.46 -18.51
N PRO A 145 -8.72 -5.11 -19.65
CA PRO A 145 -7.75 -5.78 -20.52
C PRO A 145 -6.69 -4.82 -21.10
N VAL A 146 -7.10 -3.60 -21.43
CA VAL A 146 -6.23 -2.59 -22.07
C VAL A 146 -5.04 -2.23 -21.17
N LEU A 147 -5.26 -2.14 -19.86
CA LEU A 147 -4.20 -1.82 -18.89
C LEU A 147 -3.12 -2.92 -18.83
N TYR A 148 -3.51 -4.18 -19.04
CA TYR A 148 -2.60 -5.33 -19.05
C TYR A 148 -2.05 -5.65 -20.45
N GLY A 149 -2.27 -4.77 -21.44
CA GLY A 149 -1.73 -4.91 -22.79
C GLY A 149 -2.50 -5.89 -23.69
N LEU A 150 -3.71 -6.29 -23.30
CA LEU A 150 -4.59 -7.10 -24.15
C LEU A 150 -5.40 -6.20 -25.09
N THR A 151 -5.60 -6.65 -26.32
CA THR A 151 -6.55 -6.01 -27.24
C THR A 151 -7.98 -6.22 -26.73
N ALA A 152 -8.87 -5.23 -26.92
CA ALA A 152 -10.26 -5.32 -26.48
C ALA A 152 -10.99 -6.57 -27.04
N ASP A 153 -10.60 -6.99 -28.25
CA ASP A 153 -11.14 -8.16 -28.94
C ASP A 153 -10.53 -9.50 -28.48
N ALA A 154 -9.48 -9.49 -27.65
CA ALA A 154 -8.85 -10.73 -27.18
C ALA A 154 -9.80 -11.57 -26.29
N ILE A 155 -10.65 -10.90 -25.51
CA ILE A 155 -11.65 -11.57 -24.65
C ILE A 155 -12.76 -12.23 -25.49
N GLU A 156 -13.13 -11.64 -26.63
CA GLU A 156 -14.16 -12.24 -27.51
C GLU A 156 -13.63 -13.41 -28.33
N ASN A 157 -12.33 -13.39 -28.67
CA ASN A 157 -11.67 -14.44 -29.45
C ASN A 157 -11.22 -15.64 -28.61
N ASP A 158 -11.03 -15.48 -27.30
CA ASP A 158 -10.59 -16.54 -26.38
C ASP A 158 -11.70 -16.96 -25.40
N LYS A 159 -12.86 -17.36 -25.95
CA LYS A 159 -13.99 -17.88 -25.16
C LYS A 159 -13.75 -19.29 -24.61
N THR A 160 -12.71 -19.98 -25.04
CA THR A 160 -12.46 -21.40 -24.70
C THR A 160 -11.26 -21.64 -23.80
N LEU A 161 -10.32 -20.69 -23.63
CA LEU A 161 -9.09 -20.92 -22.85
C LEU A 161 -8.42 -22.28 -23.20
N GLU A 162 -8.50 -22.67 -24.47
CA GLU A 162 -7.83 -23.84 -25.06
C GLU A 162 -6.78 -23.40 -26.09
#